data_AF-A0A924WFU9-F1
#
_entry.id   AF-A0A924WFU9-F1
#
_cell.length_a   1.000
_cell.length_b   1.000
_cell.length_c   1.000
_cell.angle_alpha   90.00
_cell.angle_beta   90.00
_cell.angle_gamma   90.00
#
_symmetry.space_group_name_H-M   'P 1'
#
loop_
_entity.id
_entity.type
_entity.pdbx_description
1 polymer ?
#
loop_
_entity_poly.entity_id
_entity_poly.type
_entity_poly.pdbx_seq_one_letter_code
_entity_poly.pdbx_strand_id
1 'polypeptide(L)'
;MKIIEGVPVWGDPIDEGALKQILNCSKTAERVAMMADHHLGYAVPIGGVVAYSDSISPSGVGYDIACGNKAVLTDLRAEDIQKDISRLMDLIWNNLSFGLGRRNDTTTVEHELFDDAAWKISAVSPLKQMARQQLGTIGSGNHYVDLFSDEQGRLWIGVHFGSRGLGHKTATYFLKAGGAKDGMNVDPLVIPVKSALGSDYGLFVNGKSTKLKGVCLHQDAGSFGNAGPIEIWAYRLGLLKEMGCNAIRPSHHPFAPEFYDLCDQLGFYIFDEAFDEWTRDWTLNFTENTRGKAKYGYHLYFNQWYETDLRAMLRRDRNHPSVILYSIGNEIPDQFNNDGYKLAKKLMDICHEEDSTRPATSACDQSFVSSRNGFMDQLDIAGYNYIDRLYGDSTYVPERRRFPNRVFLGTETGHQLHYWLGVRDNDYVIGDFIWT
;
A
#
# COMPACT_ATOMS: atom_id res chain seq x y z
N MET A 1 -26.53 9.94 -15.14
CA MET A 1 -26.54 8.75 -14.27
C MET A 1 -27.97 8.25 -14.16
N LYS A 2 -28.22 6.96 -14.41
CA LYS A 2 -29.48 6.27 -14.16
C LYS A 2 -29.23 5.21 -13.08
N ILE A 3 -30.23 4.89 -12.26
CA ILE A 3 -30.12 3.75 -11.32
C ILE A 3 -30.94 2.61 -11.92
N ILE A 4 -30.30 1.46 -12.13
CA ILE A 4 -30.92 0.27 -12.71
C ILE A 4 -30.67 -0.88 -11.75
N GLU A 5 -31.74 -1.45 -11.19
CA GLU A 5 -31.66 -2.56 -10.22
C GLU A 5 -30.69 -2.27 -9.06
N GLY A 6 -30.64 -1.01 -8.61
CA GLY A 6 -29.77 -0.56 -7.52
C GLY A 6 -28.33 -0.23 -7.93
N VAL A 7 -27.97 -0.41 -9.21
CA VAL A 7 -26.65 -0.06 -9.75
C VAL A 7 -26.70 1.34 -10.38
N PRO A 8 -25.84 2.28 -9.95
CA PRO A 8 -25.63 3.53 -10.65
C PRO A 8 -24.92 3.30 -11.98
N VAL A 9 -25.53 3.74 -13.09
CA VAL A 9 -25.06 3.58 -14.46
C VAL A 9 -24.86 4.95 -15.11
N TRP A 10 -23.68 5.16 -15.70
CA TRP A 10 -23.32 6.30 -16.52
C TRP A 10 -23.13 5.85 -17.97
N GLY A 11 -23.32 6.78 -18.91
CA GLY A 11 -23.26 6.50 -20.35
C GLY A 11 -24.57 5.98 -20.94
N ASP A 12 -24.71 6.15 -22.25
CA ASP A 12 -25.77 5.60 -23.10
C ASP A 12 -25.13 5.24 -24.46
N PRO A 13 -25.54 4.15 -25.14
CA PRO A 13 -26.54 3.17 -24.73
C PRO A 13 -26.02 2.23 -23.62
N ILE A 14 -26.93 1.56 -22.92
CA ILE A 14 -26.59 0.58 -21.90
C ILE A 14 -26.33 -0.78 -22.55
N ASP A 15 -25.14 -1.34 -22.34
CA ASP A 15 -24.84 -2.72 -22.75
C ASP A 15 -25.51 -3.72 -21.79
N GLU A 16 -26.48 -4.47 -22.31
CA GLU A 16 -27.26 -5.44 -21.51
C GLU A 16 -26.39 -6.56 -20.93
N GLY A 17 -25.34 -6.96 -21.66
CA GLY A 17 -24.40 -7.97 -21.19
C GLY A 17 -23.56 -7.46 -20.03
N ALA A 18 -23.07 -6.22 -20.13
CA ALA A 18 -22.35 -5.56 -19.05
C ALA A 18 -23.22 -5.35 -17.80
N LEU A 19 -24.49 -4.96 -18.00
CA LEU A 19 -25.47 -4.84 -16.92
C LEU A 19 -25.68 -6.19 -16.21
N LYS A 20 -25.80 -7.28 -16.97
CA LYS A 20 -25.93 -8.62 -16.38
C LYS A 20 -24.68 -9.02 -15.57
N GLN A 21 -23.49 -8.70 -16.05
CA GLN A 21 -22.24 -9.00 -15.35
C GLN A 21 -22.12 -8.19 -14.04
N ILE A 22 -22.43 -6.89 -14.06
CA ILE A 22 -22.34 -6.07 -12.83
C ILE A 22 -23.36 -6.51 -11.78
N LEU A 23 -24.57 -6.90 -12.20
CA LEU A 23 -25.60 -7.45 -11.31
C LEU A 23 -25.20 -8.81 -10.73
N ASN A 24 -24.33 -9.53 -11.43
CA ASN A 24 -23.75 -10.74 -10.87
C ASN A 24 -22.69 -10.42 -9.81
N CYS A 25 -21.84 -9.43 -10.08
CA CYS A 25 -20.82 -8.96 -9.14
C CYS A 25 -21.44 -8.38 -7.86
N SER A 26 -22.60 -7.72 -7.96
CA SER A 26 -23.29 -7.10 -6.82
C SER A 26 -23.76 -8.09 -5.76
N LYS A 27 -23.86 -9.38 -6.09
CA LYS A 27 -24.23 -10.44 -5.13
C LYS A 27 -23.17 -10.65 -4.05
N THR A 28 -21.91 -10.35 -4.36
CA THR A 28 -20.76 -10.58 -3.48
C THR A 28 -20.04 -9.28 -3.12
N ALA A 29 -20.33 -8.18 -3.81
CA ALA A 29 -19.71 -6.88 -3.61
C ALA A 29 -20.57 -5.98 -2.72
N GLU A 30 -19.94 -5.06 -2.00
CA GLU A 30 -20.65 -4.10 -1.14
C GLU A 30 -21.26 -2.97 -1.96
N ARG A 31 -20.54 -2.55 -3.01
CA ARG A 31 -20.98 -1.52 -3.94
C ARG A 31 -20.57 -1.91 -5.35
N VAL A 32 -21.43 -1.55 -6.28
CA VAL A 32 -21.15 -1.66 -7.72
C VAL A 32 -21.61 -0.41 -8.45
N ALA A 33 -20.98 -0.14 -9.59
CA ALA A 33 -21.37 0.92 -10.52
C ALA A 33 -20.91 0.59 -11.94
N MET A 34 -21.54 1.20 -12.95
CA MET A 34 -21.13 1.09 -14.36
C MET A 34 -20.81 2.46 -14.94
N MET A 35 -19.58 2.65 -15.38
CA MET A 35 -19.06 3.89 -15.95
C MET A 35 -19.49 4.06 -17.41
N ALA A 36 -19.21 5.24 -17.99
CA ALA A 36 -19.71 5.61 -19.30
C ALA A 36 -19.22 4.74 -20.47
N ASP A 37 -18.09 4.07 -20.30
CA ASP A 37 -17.43 3.19 -21.27
C ASP A 37 -17.80 1.70 -21.09
N HIS A 38 -18.86 1.41 -20.33
CA HIS A 38 -19.17 0.04 -19.96
C HIS A 38 -19.48 -0.86 -21.16
N HIS A 39 -18.92 -2.07 -21.13
CA HIS A 39 -19.19 -3.13 -22.10
C HIS A 39 -18.78 -4.49 -21.54
N LEU A 40 -19.11 -5.55 -22.27
CA LEU A 40 -18.87 -6.94 -21.84
C LEU A 40 -17.39 -7.21 -21.56
N GLY A 41 -17.09 -7.71 -20.36
CA GLY A 41 -15.74 -8.13 -19.94
C GLY A 41 -15.66 -9.61 -19.55
N TYR A 42 -14.64 -10.01 -18.77
CA TYR A 42 -14.48 -11.39 -18.30
C TYR A 42 -14.99 -11.54 -16.86
N ALA A 43 -16.21 -12.04 -16.70
CA ALA A 43 -17.00 -12.12 -15.45
C ALA A 43 -17.36 -10.76 -14.82
N VAL A 44 -16.48 -9.77 -14.90
CA VAL A 44 -16.67 -8.36 -14.54
C VAL A 44 -16.71 -7.54 -15.83
N PRO A 45 -17.65 -6.59 -15.98
CA PRO A 45 -17.72 -5.77 -17.18
C PRO A 45 -16.56 -4.76 -17.22
N ILE A 46 -16.09 -4.43 -18.43
CA ILE A 46 -15.25 -3.26 -18.61
C ILE A 46 -16.08 -2.02 -18.29
N GLY A 47 -15.46 -0.99 -17.70
CA GLY A 47 -16.19 0.15 -17.12
C GLY A 47 -16.99 -0.22 -15.86
N GLY A 48 -16.93 -1.45 -15.35
CA GLY A 48 -17.53 -1.87 -14.10
C GLY A 48 -16.67 -1.48 -12.90
N VAL A 49 -17.29 -0.88 -11.88
CA VAL A 49 -16.67 -0.64 -10.57
C VAL A 49 -17.29 -1.63 -9.58
N VAL A 50 -16.45 -2.40 -8.89
CA VAL A 50 -16.87 -3.41 -7.92
C VAL A 50 -16.02 -3.23 -6.66
N ALA A 51 -16.66 -3.00 -5.51
CA ALA A 51 -15.98 -2.74 -4.24
C ALA A 51 -16.20 -3.90 -3.25
N TYR A 52 -15.10 -4.32 -2.62
CA TYR A 52 -15.04 -5.33 -1.57
C TYR A 52 -14.21 -4.75 -0.41
N SER A 53 -14.61 -4.94 0.86
CA SER A 53 -13.79 -4.47 2.00
C SER A 53 -12.62 -5.40 2.36
N ASP A 54 -12.79 -6.71 2.21
CA ASP A 54 -11.84 -7.70 2.74
C ASP A 54 -11.53 -8.84 1.76
N SER A 55 -11.86 -8.65 0.49
CA SER A 55 -11.79 -9.69 -0.53
C SER A 55 -11.29 -9.15 -1.86
N ILE A 56 -10.70 -10.04 -2.67
CA ILE A 56 -10.14 -9.72 -3.98
C ILE A 56 -10.77 -10.65 -5.01
N SER A 57 -11.10 -10.10 -6.18
CA SER A 57 -11.57 -10.90 -7.30
C SER A 57 -10.50 -11.01 -8.39
N PRO A 58 -9.91 -12.21 -8.61
CA PRO A 58 -8.95 -12.41 -9.70
C PRO A 58 -9.51 -12.08 -11.08
N SER A 59 -10.81 -12.24 -11.31
CA SER A 59 -11.45 -11.85 -12.58
C SER A 59 -11.61 -10.34 -12.73
N GLY A 60 -11.72 -9.59 -11.62
CA GLY A 60 -11.79 -8.13 -11.65
C GLY A 60 -10.45 -7.43 -11.79
N VAL A 61 -9.33 -8.11 -11.50
CA VAL A 61 -7.97 -7.53 -11.55
C VAL A 61 -7.07 -8.23 -12.56
N GLY A 62 -7.18 -9.55 -12.66
CA GLY A 62 -6.11 -10.43 -13.13
C GLY A 62 -5.90 -10.48 -14.64
N TYR A 63 -6.94 -10.27 -15.44
CA TYR A 63 -6.79 -10.32 -16.91
C TYR A 63 -6.07 -9.10 -17.47
N ASP A 64 -6.08 -7.98 -16.75
CA ASP A 64 -5.49 -6.72 -17.18
C ASP A 64 -4.19 -6.36 -16.46
N ILE A 65 -3.58 -7.33 -15.75
CA ILE A 65 -2.27 -7.13 -15.13
C ILE A 65 -1.25 -6.77 -16.23
N ALA A 66 -0.57 -5.64 -16.02
CA ALA A 66 0.38 -4.99 -16.95
C ALA A 66 -0.23 -4.31 -18.19
N CYS A 67 -1.56 -4.10 -18.23
CA CYS A 67 -2.16 -3.09 -19.10
C CYS A 67 -1.79 -1.68 -18.63
N GLY A 68 -1.67 -0.73 -19.55
CA GLY A 68 -1.48 0.67 -19.16
C GLY A 68 -1.23 1.61 -20.33
N ASN A 69 -1.42 2.90 -20.07
CA ASN A 69 -1.10 3.98 -21.01
C ASN A 69 0.12 4.75 -20.52
N LYS A 70 1.04 5.07 -21.43
CA LYS A 70 2.18 5.94 -21.15
C LYS A 70 2.34 6.95 -22.27
N ALA A 71 2.36 8.23 -21.92
CA ALA A 71 2.77 9.30 -22.82
C ALA A 71 4.16 9.80 -22.40
N VAL A 72 5.04 9.99 -23.38
CA VAL A 72 6.39 10.52 -23.18
C VAL A 72 6.54 11.78 -24.02
N LEU A 73 6.83 12.89 -23.37
CA LEU A 73 7.21 14.13 -24.04
C LEU A 73 8.62 13.97 -24.62
N THR A 74 8.79 14.36 -25.88
CA THR A 74 10.10 14.35 -26.54
C THR A 74 10.70 15.75 -26.58
N ASP A 75 11.99 15.85 -26.91
CA ASP A 75 12.66 17.13 -27.16
C ASP A 75 12.32 17.72 -28.55
N LEU A 76 11.48 17.03 -29.34
CA LEU A 76 11.08 17.44 -30.69
C LEU A 76 9.73 18.18 -30.67
N ARG A 77 9.52 18.99 -31.69
CA ARG A 77 8.23 19.60 -32.02
C ARG A 77 7.54 18.80 -33.13
N ALA A 78 6.22 18.91 -33.21
CA ALA A 78 5.45 18.20 -34.24
C ALA A 78 5.83 18.63 -35.67
N GLU A 79 6.25 19.88 -35.85
CA GLU A 79 6.74 20.42 -37.12
C GLU A 79 8.07 19.78 -37.58
N ASP A 80 8.91 19.35 -36.63
CA ASP A 80 10.21 18.74 -36.92
C ASP A 80 10.06 17.40 -37.64
N ILE A 81 8.96 16.69 -37.39
CA ILE A 81 8.72 15.34 -37.92
C ILE A 81 7.73 15.31 -39.08
N GLN A 82 7.10 16.44 -39.43
CA GLN A 82 5.92 16.47 -40.29
C GLN A 82 6.15 15.83 -41.67
N LYS A 83 7.37 15.96 -42.21
CA LYS A 83 7.76 15.37 -43.51
C LYS A 83 8.18 13.89 -43.41
N ASP A 84 8.45 13.41 -42.20
CA ASP A 84 9.02 12.10 -41.91
C ASP A 84 8.02 11.14 -41.23
N ILE A 85 6.78 11.57 -40.94
CA ILE A 85 5.79 10.79 -40.18
C ILE A 85 5.66 9.36 -40.72
N SER A 86 5.49 9.17 -42.03
CA SER A 86 5.35 7.82 -42.62
C SER A 86 6.55 6.93 -42.30
N ARG A 87 7.76 7.47 -42.51
CA ARG A 87 9.01 6.74 -42.25
C ARG A 87 9.17 6.42 -40.76
N LEU A 88 8.80 7.34 -39.88
CA LEU A 88 8.85 7.12 -38.43
C LEU A 88 7.85 6.07 -37.98
N MET A 89 6.62 6.09 -38.50
CA MET A 89 5.62 5.06 -38.20
C MET A 89 6.05 3.68 -38.72
N ASP A 90 6.65 3.60 -39.91
CA ASP A 90 7.25 2.36 -40.42
C ASP A 90 8.38 1.86 -39.51
N LEU A 91 9.23 2.76 -39.01
CA LEU A 91 10.29 2.41 -38.07
C LEU A 91 9.71 1.88 -36.74
N ILE A 92 8.70 2.56 -36.19
CA ILE A 92 8.01 2.12 -34.97
C ILE A 92 7.42 0.71 -35.18
N TRP A 93 6.68 0.52 -36.27
CA TRP A 93 6.05 -0.75 -36.60
C TRP A 93 7.06 -1.89 -36.78
N ASN A 94 8.18 -1.63 -37.46
CA ASN A 94 9.19 -2.64 -37.76
C ASN A 94 10.09 -2.99 -36.56
N ASN A 95 10.22 -2.09 -35.57
CA ASN A 95 11.05 -2.33 -34.38
C ASN A 95 10.28 -2.87 -33.19
N LEU A 96 8.97 -2.58 -33.10
CA LEU A 96 8.12 -3.02 -32.00
C LEU A 96 7.37 -4.29 -32.33
N SER A 97 7.04 -5.07 -31.29
CA SER A 97 6.39 -6.35 -31.43
C SER A 97 4.89 -6.24 -31.14
N PHE A 98 4.09 -6.17 -32.20
CA PHE A 98 2.62 -6.15 -32.16
C PHE A 98 2.02 -7.55 -32.42
N GLY A 99 0.96 -7.91 -31.69
CA GLY A 99 0.17 -9.12 -31.92
C GLY A 99 0.15 -10.14 -30.77
N LEU A 100 -0.74 -11.13 -30.89
CA LEU A 100 -0.94 -12.20 -29.89
C LEU A 100 0.27 -13.13 -29.85
N GLY A 101 0.73 -13.46 -28.63
CA GLY A 101 1.77 -14.47 -28.41
C GLY A 101 3.16 -14.07 -28.91
N ARG A 102 3.36 -12.80 -29.25
CA ARG A 102 4.65 -12.30 -29.74
C ARG A 102 5.67 -12.17 -28.61
N ARG A 103 6.93 -12.15 -29.01
CA ARG A 103 8.09 -11.95 -28.14
C ARG A 103 8.84 -10.70 -28.60
N ASN A 104 9.63 -10.13 -27.70
CA ASN A 104 10.57 -9.09 -28.03
C ASN A 104 11.83 -9.74 -28.62
N ASP A 105 11.84 -9.87 -29.96
CA ASP A 105 12.92 -10.54 -30.68
C ASP A 105 14.08 -9.58 -31.05
N THR A 106 13.90 -8.27 -30.82
CA THR A 106 14.84 -7.23 -31.25
C THR A 106 15.81 -6.82 -30.15
N THR A 107 15.39 -6.88 -28.88
CA THR A 107 16.22 -6.49 -27.74
C THR A 107 16.03 -7.44 -26.56
N THR A 108 17.13 -8.02 -26.05
CA THR A 108 17.09 -8.68 -24.75
C THR A 108 17.06 -7.62 -23.66
N VAL A 109 15.94 -7.50 -22.96
CA VAL A 109 15.78 -6.51 -21.88
C VAL A 109 16.21 -7.15 -20.56
N GLU A 110 17.43 -6.87 -20.14
CA GLU A 110 17.89 -7.12 -18.77
C GLU A 110 17.27 -6.07 -17.84
N HIS A 111 16.51 -6.52 -16.85
CA HIS A 111 15.84 -5.63 -15.89
C HIS A 111 15.83 -6.28 -14.51
N GLU A 112 16.10 -5.47 -13.48
CA GLU A 112 16.07 -5.87 -12.06
C GLU A 112 14.74 -6.49 -11.61
N LEU A 113 13.66 -6.32 -12.39
CA LEU A 113 12.35 -6.90 -12.08
C LEU A 113 12.42 -8.42 -12.09
N PHE A 114 13.35 -9.00 -12.86
CA PHE A 114 13.55 -10.43 -12.91
C PHE A 114 14.36 -10.95 -11.73
N ASP A 115 14.90 -10.09 -10.87
CA ASP A 115 15.57 -10.50 -9.63
C ASP A 115 14.64 -10.41 -8.42
N ASP A 116 13.42 -9.91 -8.62
CA ASP A 116 12.40 -9.73 -7.58
C ASP A 116 11.97 -11.05 -6.92
N ALA A 117 11.78 -11.01 -5.59
CA ALA A 117 11.35 -12.15 -4.79
C ALA A 117 9.95 -12.66 -5.17
N ALA A 118 9.09 -11.83 -5.77
CA ALA A 118 7.77 -12.22 -6.27
C ALA A 118 7.85 -13.40 -7.26
N TRP A 119 8.96 -13.59 -7.98
CA TRP A 119 9.16 -14.76 -8.84
C TRP A 119 9.29 -16.08 -8.07
N LYS A 120 9.34 -16.06 -6.73
CA LYS A 120 9.26 -17.25 -5.87
C LYS A 120 7.81 -17.69 -5.61
N ILE A 121 6.82 -16.83 -5.89
CA ILE A 121 5.39 -17.18 -5.72
C ILE A 121 5.02 -18.23 -6.77
N SER A 122 4.41 -19.33 -6.33
CA SER A 122 4.03 -20.48 -7.17
C SER A 122 3.19 -20.10 -8.39
N ALA A 123 2.36 -19.06 -8.28
CA ALA A 123 1.52 -18.56 -9.36
C ALA A 123 2.30 -17.99 -10.55
N VAL A 124 3.43 -17.34 -10.29
CA VAL A 124 4.21 -16.59 -11.31
C VAL A 124 5.60 -17.17 -11.58
N SER A 125 6.14 -17.97 -10.66
CA SER A 125 7.46 -18.60 -10.82
C SER A 125 7.64 -19.33 -12.16
N PRO A 126 6.68 -20.16 -12.61
CA PRO A 126 6.80 -20.85 -13.90
C PRO A 126 6.71 -19.91 -15.11
N LEU A 127 6.27 -18.67 -14.91
CA LEU A 127 6.00 -17.68 -15.96
C LEU A 127 7.17 -16.73 -16.20
N LYS A 128 8.22 -16.77 -15.37
CA LYS A 128 9.36 -15.83 -15.41
C LYS A 128 10.02 -15.69 -16.77
N GLN A 129 10.34 -16.82 -17.41
CA GLN A 129 10.98 -16.81 -18.72
C GLN A 129 10.06 -16.24 -19.80
N MET A 130 8.76 -16.58 -19.75
CA MET A 130 7.77 -16.04 -20.69
C MET A 130 7.61 -14.53 -20.50
N ALA A 131 7.52 -14.06 -19.26
CA ALA A 131 7.44 -12.62 -18.95
C ALA A 131 8.66 -11.87 -19.48
N ARG A 132 9.87 -12.44 -19.34
CA ARG A 132 11.10 -11.89 -19.91
C ARG A 132 11.07 -11.77 -21.42
N GLN A 133 10.57 -12.79 -22.10
CA GLN A 133 10.39 -12.77 -23.56
C GLN A 133 9.30 -11.80 -24.02
N GLN A 134 8.34 -11.46 -23.17
CA GLN A 134 7.24 -10.55 -23.47
C GLN A 134 7.54 -9.10 -23.10
N LEU A 135 8.62 -8.83 -22.37
CA LEU A 135 8.97 -7.48 -21.96
C LEU A 135 9.34 -6.62 -23.18
N GLY A 136 8.58 -5.54 -23.41
CA GLY A 136 8.74 -4.66 -24.57
C GLY A 136 7.81 -4.97 -25.75
N THR A 137 6.95 -6.00 -25.68
CA THR A 137 5.90 -6.21 -26.69
C THR A 137 4.71 -5.28 -26.43
N ILE A 138 3.94 -4.92 -27.44
CA ILE A 138 2.78 -4.00 -27.29
C ILE A 138 1.49 -4.76 -26.95
N GLY A 139 1.31 -5.96 -27.51
CA GLY A 139 0.08 -6.74 -27.39
C GLY A 139 -0.75 -6.70 -28.68
N SER A 140 -1.98 -7.20 -28.62
CA SER A 140 -2.93 -7.29 -29.75
C SER A 140 -4.25 -6.60 -29.44
N GLY A 141 -5.05 -6.27 -30.46
CA GLY A 141 -6.37 -5.66 -30.26
C GLY A 141 -6.29 -4.16 -30.47
N ASN A 142 -6.76 -3.37 -29.51
CA ASN A 142 -6.83 -1.91 -29.59
C ASN A 142 -5.56 -1.20 -29.04
N HIS A 143 -4.43 -1.89 -28.97
CA HIS A 143 -3.16 -1.33 -28.50
C HIS A 143 -2.43 -0.59 -29.61
N TYR A 144 -1.84 0.55 -29.26
CA TYR A 144 -1.29 1.50 -30.23
C TYR A 144 0.01 2.12 -29.72
N VAL A 145 0.76 2.67 -30.67
CA VAL A 145 1.88 3.59 -30.44
C VAL A 145 1.65 4.75 -31.38
N ASP A 146 1.29 5.90 -30.83
CA ASP A 146 0.84 7.06 -31.57
C ASP A 146 1.71 8.29 -31.27
N LEU A 147 1.80 9.17 -32.25
CA LEU A 147 2.49 10.46 -32.15
C LEU A 147 1.43 11.56 -31.98
N PHE A 148 1.55 12.33 -30.89
CA PHE A 148 0.62 13.41 -30.56
C PHE A 148 1.33 14.76 -30.57
N SER A 149 0.62 15.82 -30.95
CA SER A 149 1.05 17.20 -30.71
C SER A 149 0.21 17.77 -29.57
N ASP A 150 0.85 18.45 -28.62
CA ASP A 150 0.10 19.26 -27.66
C ASP A 150 -0.19 20.68 -28.19
N GLU A 151 -0.88 21.47 -27.37
CA GLU A 151 -1.28 22.85 -27.68
C GLU A 151 -0.10 23.80 -27.91
N GLN A 152 1.10 23.44 -27.48
CA GLN A 152 2.33 24.21 -27.66
C GLN A 152 3.15 23.73 -28.88
N GLY A 153 2.64 22.74 -29.61
CA GLY A 153 3.29 22.12 -30.76
C GLY A 153 4.39 21.13 -30.39
N ARG A 154 4.49 20.69 -29.12
CA ARG A 154 5.50 19.72 -28.69
C ARG A 154 5.06 18.31 -29.02
N LEU A 155 6.01 17.47 -29.40
CA LEU A 155 5.75 16.10 -29.81
C LEU A 155 5.74 15.15 -28.61
N TRP A 156 4.70 14.33 -28.53
CA TRP A 156 4.52 13.26 -27.56
C TRP A 156 4.44 11.92 -28.26
N ILE A 157 4.95 10.88 -27.62
CA ILE A 157 4.72 9.48 -28.00
C ILE A 157 3.82 8.86 -26.94
N GLY A 158 2.60 8.48 -27.33
CA GLY A 158 1.70 7.75 -26.46
C GLY A 158 1.66 6.27 -26.83
N VAL A 159 1.70 5.42 -25.81
CA VAL A 159 1.67 3.97 -25.97
C VAL A 159 0.60 3.40 -25.07
N HIS A 160 -0.30 2.62 -25.67
CA HIS A 160 -1.24 1.77 -24.96
C HIS A 160 -0.71 0.34 -24.99
N PHE A 161 -0.38 -0.20 -23.82
CA PHE A 161 0.11 -1.55 -23.65
C PHE A 161 -1.01 -2.47 -23.17
N GLY A 162 -1.14 -3.65 -23.79
CA GLY A 162 -2.14 -4.64 -23.43
C GLY A 162 -1.73 -5.61 -22.34
N SER A 163 -2.64 -6.45 -21.87
CA SER A 163 -2.27 -7.53 -20.99
C SER A 163 -1.48 -8.59 -21.76
N ARG A 164 -0.54 -9.23 -21.07
CA ARG A 164 0.31 -10.28 -21.63
C ARG A 164 -0.04 -11.62 -20.99
N GLY A 165 0.56 -12.68 -21.52
CA GLY A 165 0.40 -14.02 -20.98
C GLY A 165 0.71 -14.12 -19.49
N LEU A 166 1.58 -13.25 -18.95
CA LEU A 166 1.86 -13.19 -17.51
C LEU A 166 0.59 -12.88 -16.71
N GLY A 167 -0.10 -11.78 -17.02
CA GLY A 167 -1.30 -11.36 -16.30
C GLY A 167 -2.40 -12.42 -16.38
N HIS A 168 -2.75 -12.81 -17.61
CA HIS A 168 -3.76 -13.84 -17.86
C HIS A 168 -3.46 -15.15 -17.12
N LYS A 169 -2.24 -15.70 -17.22
CA LYS A 169 -1.91 -16.98 -16.56
C LYS A 169 -1.88 -16.85 -15.04
N THR A 170 -1.52 -15.69 -14.50
CA THR A 170 -1.60 -15.41 -13.06
C THR A 170 -3.06 -15.44 -12.60
N ALA A 171 -3.95 -14.74 -13.31
CA ALA A 171 -5.39 -14.76 -13.04
C ALA A 171 -5.96 -16.18 -13.11
N THR A 172 -5.66 -16.92 -14.18
CA THR A 172 -6.11 -18.30 -14.37
C THR A 172 -5.62 -19.22 -13.24
N TYR A 173 -4.39 -19.03 -12.73
CA TYR A 173 -3.89 -19.78 -11.59
C TYR A 173 -4.77 -19.59 -10.35
N PHE A 174 -5.03 -18.34 -9.96
CA PHE A 174 -5.84 -18.03 -8.77
C PHE A 174 -7.31 -18.43 -8.94
N LEU A 175 -7.88 -18.26 -10.14
CA LEU A 175 -9.22 -18.75 -10.47
C LEU A 175 -9.32 -20.27 -10.26
N LYS A 176 -8.38 -21.03 -10.81
CA LYS A 176 -8.34 -22.49 -10.65
C LYS A 176 -8.12 -22.90 -9.20
N ALA A 177 -7.22 -22.23 -8.48
CA ALA A 177 -6.94 -22.49 -7.08
C ALA A 177 -8.16 -22.23 -6.18
N GLY A 178 -8.97 -21.21 -6.49
CA GLY A 178 -10.23 -20.94 -5.80
C GLY A 178 -11.44 -21.74 -6.33
N GLY A 179 -11.24 -22.70 -7.23
CA GLY A 179 -12.30 -23.57 -7.76
C GLY A 179 -13.25 -22.91 -8.76
N ALA A 180 -12.91 -21.73 -9.27
CA ALA A 180 -13.72 -21.02 -10.26
C ALA A 180 -13.35 -21.40 -11.70
N LYS A 181 -14.27 -21.12 -12.62
CA LYS A 181 -14.05 -21.26 -14.06
C LYS A 181 -13.66 -19.92 -14.65
N ASP A 182 -12.82 -19.98 -15.68
CA ASP A 182 -12.56 -18.86 -16.57
C ASP A 182 -13.73 -18.71 -17.56
N GLY A 183 -14.16 -17.48 -17.86
CA GLY A 183 -15.21 -17.24 -18.83
C GLY A 183 -15.78 -15.83 -18.80
N MET A 184 -16.47 -15.48 -19.89
CA MET A 184 -17.13 -14.19 -20.05
C MET A 184 -18.37 -14.07 -19.16
N ASN A 185 -19.22 -15.10 -19.15
CA ASN A 185 -20.50 -15.12 -18.42
C ASN A 185 -20.47 -16.12 -17.25
N VAL A 186 -19.52 -15.96 -16.33
CA VAL A 186 -19.37 -16.78 -15.12
C VAL A 186 -19.41 -15.90 -13.87
N ASP A 187 -19.61 -16.53 -12.71
CA ASP A 187 -19.56 -15.82 -11.43
C ASP A 187 -18.12 -15.38 -11.10
N PRO A 188 -17.91 -14.14 -10.61
CA PRO A 188 -16.59 -13.72 -10.19
C PRO A 188 -16.15 -14.54 -8.98
N LEU A 189 -14.92 -15.06 -9.01
CA LEU A 189 -14.32 -15.61 -7.80
C LEU A 189 -14.01 -14.45 -6.84
N VAL A 190 -14.36 -14.61 -5.58
CA VAL A 190 -14.04 -13.67 -4.50
C VAL A 190 -13.22 -14.41 -3.46
N ILE A 191 -11.99 -13.97 -3.25
CA ILE A 191 -11.03 -14.59 -2.34
C ILE A 191 -10.85 -13.63 -1.15
N PRO A 192 -11.15 -14.05 0.10
CA PRO A 192 -10.85 -13.24 1.26
C PRO A 192 -9.34 -12.96 1.36
N VAL A 193 -8.96 -11.71 1.56
CA VAL A 193 -7.56 -11.25 1.66
C VAL A 193 -6.80 -12.01 2.75
N LYS A 194 -7.50 -12.35 3.85
CA LYS A 194 -6.92 -13.06 5.00
C LYS A 194 -6.81 -14.58 4.79
N SER A 195 -7.38 -15.14 3.72
CA SER A 195 -7.24 -16.58 3.42
C SER A 195 -5.82 -16.88 2.93
N ALA A 196 -5.35 -18.13 3.04
CA ALA A 196 -4.02 -18.51 2.54
C ALA A 196 -3.83 -18.10 1.06
N LEU A 197 -4.86 -18.30 0.23
CA LEU A 197 -4.87 -17.94 -1.18
C LEU A 197 -4.92 -16.42 -1.41
N GLY A 198 -5.58 -15.67 -0.53
CA GLY A 198 -5.60 -14.20 -0.54
C GLY A 198 -4.31 -13.59 0.03
N SER A 199 -3.63 -14.27 0.94
CA SER A 199 -2.38 -13.82 1.55
C SER A 199 -1.16 -14.05 0.67
N ASP A 200 -1.21 -15.07 -0.21
CA ASP A 200 -0.27 -15.23 -1.33
C ASP A 200 -0.32 -14.04 -2.30
N TYR A 201 -1.31 -13.16 -2.13
CA TYR A 201 -1.36 -11.86 -2.76
C TYR A 201 -0.37 -10.89 -2.03
N GLY A 202 -0.45 -10.53 -0.73
CA GLY A 202 0.56 -9.67 -0.02
C GLY A 202 0.05 -8.33 0.59
N LEU A 203 0.95 -7.46 1.12
CA LEU A 203 0.61 -6.06 1.49
C LEU A 203 0.61 -5.22 0.21
N PHE A 204 -0.54 -4.64 -0.11
CA PHE A 204 -0.66 -3.81 -1.29
C PHE A 204 -1.26 -2.47 -0.98
N VAL A 205 -0.71 -1.45 -1.64
CA VAL A 205 -1.45 -0.21 -1.85
C VAL A 205 -1.89 -0.20 -3.30
N ASN A 206 -3.20 -0.18 -3.52
CA ASN A 206 -3.81 -0.23 -4.85
C ASN A 206 -3.29 -1.41 -5.71
N GLY A 207 -3.12 -2.59 -5.10
CA GLY A 207 -2.64 -3.79 -5.80
C GLY A 207 -1.14 -3.83 -6.08
N LYS A 208 -0.34 -2.85 -5.61
CA LYS A 208 1.13 -2.86 -5.72
C LYS A 208 1.80 -3.20 -4.39
N SER A 209 2.66 -4.24 -4.40
CA SER A 209 3.46 -4.60 -3.23
C SER A 209 4.30 -3.41 -2.78
N THR A 210 4.13 -3.01 -1.53
CA THR A 210 4.72 -1.77 -0.99
C THR A 210 5.27 -2.03 0.41
N LYS A 211 6.53 -1.62 0.65
CA LYS A 211 7.11 -1.53 1.99
C LYS A 211 7.00 -0.08 2.48
N LEU A 212 6.71 0.10 3.76
CA LEU A 212 6.82 1.41 4.40
C LEU A 212 8.31 1.72 4.58
N LYS A 213 8.79 2.72 3.84
CA LYS A 213 10.12 3.32 3.93
C LYS A 213 9.95 4.59 4.76
N GLY A 214 9.79 4.39 6.05
CA GLY A 214 9.33 5.39 6.98
C GLY A 214 10.44 6.14 7.68
N VAL A 215 10.10 7.33 8.15
CA VAL A 215 10.90 8.11 9.10
C VAL A 215 10.03 8.57 10.27
N CYS A 216 10.59 8.57 11.47
CA CYS A 216 9.99 9.17 12.65
C CYS A 216 10.25 10.67 12.59
N LEU A 217 9.25 11.52 12.81
CA LEU A 217 9.46 12.97 12.86
C LEU A 217 8.93 13.53 14.18
N HIS A 218 9.67 14.46 14.78
CA HIS A 218 9.16 15.34 15.82
C HIS A 218 8.55 16.61 15.21
N GLN A 219 7.66 17.27 15.95
CA GLN A 219 6.87 18.40 15.47
C GLN A 219 7.63 19.72 15.34
N ASP A 220 8.87 19.80 15.85
CA ASP A 220 9.63 21.04 15.73
C ASP A 220 10.21 21.22 14.32
N ALA A 221 10.25 22.47 13.87
CA ALA A 221 10.83 22.88 12.60
C ALA A 221 12.08 23.75 12.85
N GLY A 222 13.03 23.22 13.64
CA GLY A 222 14.31 23.89 13.90
C GLY A 222 14.12 25.26 14.55
N SER A 223 14.59 26.33 13.90
CA SER A 223 14.50 27.69 14.44
C SER A 223 13.08 28.22 14.62
N PHE A 224 12.07 27.59 14.00
CA PHE A 224 10.66 27.95 14.16
C PHE A 224 10.00 27.29 15.39
N GLY A 225 10.70 26.37 16.07
CA GLY A 225 10.11 25.55 17.12
C GLY A 225 8.89 24.79 16.60
N ASN A 226 7.85 24.64 17.42
CA ASN A 226 6.62 23.92 17.03
C ASN A 226 5.71 24.73 16.10
N ALA A 227 5.93 26.04 15.96
CA ALA A 227 5.16 26.90 15.06
C ALA A 227 5.77 26.88 13.64
N GLY A 228 6.11 25.69 13.14
CA GLY A 228 6.70 25.50 11.82
C GLY A 228 5.71 25.86 10.72
N PRO A 229 5.99 26.88 9.87
CA PRO A 229 5.13 27.19 8.72
C PRO A 229 4.98 25.98 7.80
N ILE A 230 3.79 25.81 7.20
CA ILE A 230 3.49 24.63 6.38
C ILE A 230 4.43 24.50 5.18
N GLU A 231 4.98 25.61 4.68
CA GLU A 231 5.95 25.65 3.60
C GLU A 231 7.30 25.03 4.01
N ILE A 232 7.70 25.17 5.27
CA ILE A 232 8.90 24.52 5.80
C ILE A 232 8.68 23.01 5.89
N TRP A 233 7.48 22.58 6.29
CA TRP A 233 7.11 21.18 6.25
C TRP A 233 7.06 20.63 4.83
N ALA A 234 6.47 21.36 3.88
CA ALA A 234 6.44 20.97 2.47
C ALA A 234 7.86 20.78 1.91
N TYR A 235 8.78 21.68 2.25
CA TYR A 235 10.19 21.55 1.88
C TYR A 235 10.85 20.31 2.50
N ARG A 236 10.70 20.09 3.81
CA ARG A 236 11.28 18.93 4.51
C ARG A 236 10.72 17.61 3.98
N LEU A 237 9.40 17.52 3.81
CA LEU A 237 8.74 16.33 3.27
C LEU A 237 9.11 16.10 1.80
N GLY A 238 9.30 17.17 1.01
CA GLY A 238 9.83 17.08 -0.35
C GLY A 238 11.21 16.40 -0.40
N LEU A 239 12.15 16.82 0.45
CA LEU A 239 13.48 16.21 0.54
C LEU A 239 13.40 14.73 0.95
N LEU A 240 12.54 14.39 1.91
CA LEU A 240 12.31 13.00 2.30
C LEU A 240 11.77 12.18 1.12
N LYS A 241 10.84 12.74 0.35
CA LYS A 241 10.29 12.09 -0.85
C LYS A 241 11.37 11.80 -1.88
N GLU A 242 12.25 12.77 -2.14
CA GLU A 242 13.38 12.64 -3.05
C GLU A 242 14.36 11.54 -2.60
N MET A 243 14.55 11.38 -1.28
CA MET A 243 15.32 10.27 -0.70
C MET A 243 14.66 8.89 -0.91
N GLY A 244 13.38 8.85 -1.29
CA GLY A 244 12.59 7.64 -1.47
C GLY A 244 11.76 7.24 -0.25
N CYS A 245 11.66 8.13 0.74
CA CYS A 245 10.73 7.97 1.86
C CYS A 245 9.29 8.00 1.35
N ASN A 246 8.45 7.10 1.86
CA ASN A 246 7.03 7.05 1.52
C ASN A 246 6.12 7.02 2.74
N ALA A 247 6.65 6.96 3.96
CA ALA A 247 5.87 6.89 5.18
C ALA A 247 6.44 7.79 6.28
N ILE A 248 5.59 8.28 7.17
CA ILE A 248 5.96 9.15 8.27
C ILE A 248 5.26 8.66 9.55
N ARG A 249 5.99 8.66 10.65
CA ARG A 249 5.46 8.45 12.00
C ARG A 249 5.59 9.75 12.80
N PRO A 250 4.50 10.50 13.02
CA PRO A 250 4.48 11.67 13.90
C PRO A 250 4.76 11.23 15.35
N SER A 251 6.02 11.34 15.76
CA SER A 251 6.53 10.75 16.99
C SER A 251 6.53 11.80 18.10
N HIS A 252 5.87 11.62 19.25
CA HIS A 252 5.01 10.50 19.68
C HIS A 252 3.64 11.03 20.10
N HIS A 253 3.04 11.84 19.22
CA HIS A 253 1.79 12.51 19.48
C HIS A 253 1.15 12.97 18.15
N PRO A 254 -0.15 13.28 18.16
CA PRO A 254 -0.80 13.78 16.95
C PRO A 254 -0.27 15.17 16.59
N PHE A 255 -0.10 15.43 15.29
CA PHE A 255 0.37 16.73 14.79
C PHE A 255 -0.83 17.66 14.49
N ALA A 256 -0.52 18.85 13.97
CA ALA A 256 -1.54 19.80 13.50
C ALA A 256 -2.25 19.25 12.24
N PRO A 257 -3.56 19.49 12.05
CA PRO A 257 -4.33 18.97 10.90
C PRO A 257 -3.70 19.29 9.55
N GLU A 258 -3.11 20.47 9.41
CA GLU A 258 -2.49 20.95 8.16
C GLU A 258 -1.30 20.07 7.74
N PHE A 259 -0.65 19.39 8.69
CA PHE A 259 0.41 18.43 8.39
C PHE A 259 -0.13 17.18 7.68
N TYR A 260 -1.31 16.69 8.08
CA TYR A 260 -1.96 15.53 7.46
C TYR A 260 -2.50 15.90 6.07
N ASP A 261 -3.08 17.09 5.91
CA ASP A 261 -3.47 17.64 4.59
C ASP A 261 -2.27 17.68 3.63
N LEU A 262 -1.10 18.10 4.13
CA LEU A 262 0.12 18.13 3.34
C LEU A 262 0.61 16.72 2.99
N CYS A 263 0.52 15.76 3.92
CA CYS A 263 0.87 14.37 3.67
C CYS A 263 -0.05 13.71 2.63
N ASP A 264 -1.34 14.04 2.63
CA ASP A 264 -2.29 13.61 1.59
C ASP A 264 -1.86 14.15 0.21
N GLN A 265 -1.53 15.43 0.13
CA GLN A 265 -1.12 16.08 -1.12
C GLN A 265 0.19 15.53 -1.68
N LEU A 266 1.18 15.26 -0.82
CA LEU A 266 2.50 14.75 -1.19
C LEU A 266 2.54 13.21 -1.31
N GLY A 267 1.46 12.54 -0.91
CA GLY A 267 1.30 11.08 -1.00
C GLY A 267 2.17 10.29 -0.02
N PHE A 268 2.21 10.68 1.25
CA PHE A 268 2.85 9.91 2.32
C PHE A 268 1.86 8.98 3.02
N TYR A 269 2.34 7.84 3.50
CA TYR A 269 1.63 7.01 4.46
C TYR A 269 1.90 7.49 5.88
N ILE A 270 0.88 7.57 6.72
CA ILE A 270 0.98 8.07 8.08
C ILE A 270 0.69 6.93 9.05
N PHE A 271 1.66 6.72 9.93
CA PHE A 271 1.57 5.95 11.16
C PHE A 271 1.24 6.92 12.30
N ASP A 272 -0.04 7.16 12.54
CA ASP A 272 -0.52 8.22 13.43
C ASP A 272 -0.50 7.76 14.89
N GLU A 273 0.18 8.50 15.77
CA GLU A 273 0.51 8.03 17.13
C GLU A 273 -0.10 8.89 18.23
N ALA A 274 -0.85 8.25 19.13
CA ALA A 274 -1.61 8.96 20.15
C ALA A 274 -0.80 9.33 21.41
N PHE A 275 0.03 8.41 21.90
CA PHE A 275 0.58 8.50 23.26
C PHE A 275 2.06 8.13 23.34
N ASP A 276 2.83 8.95 24.06
CA ASP A 276 4.20 8.62 24.44
C ASP A 276 4.29 7.98 25.84
N GLU A 277 3.22 8.06 26.64
CA GLU A 277 3.17 7.47 27.98
C GLU A 277 1.73 7.13 28.41
N TRP A 278 1.59 6.11 29.25
CA TRP A 278 0.34 5.79 29.95
C TRP A 278 0.45 6.16 31.43
N THR A 279 0.19 5.24 32.36
CA THR A 279 0.09 5.55 33.80
C THR A 279 1.13 4.89 34.68
N ARG A 280 1.92 3.96 34.13
CA ARG A 280 2.86 3.13 34.89
C ARG A 280 4.20 3.80 35.14
N ASP A 281 4.86 3.24 36.14
CA ASP A 281 6.18 3.66 36.60
C ASP A 281 7.26 3.32 35.58
N TRP A 282 8.10 4.31 35.28
CA TRP A 282 9.27 4.14 34.45
C TRP A 282 10.45 3.73 35.34
N THR A 283 10.88 2.49 35.21
CA THR A 283 12.02 1.96 35.99
C THR A 283 13.38 2.27 35.35
N LEU A 284 13.37 2.81 34.13
CA LEU A 284 14.55 3.27 33.39
C LEU A 284 14.67 4.79 33.58
N ASN A 285 15.56 5.20 34.49
CA ASN A 285 15.77 6.58 34.94
C ASN A 285 16.27 7.52 33.82
N PHE A 286 15.38 8.11 33.03
CA PHE A 286 15.72 9.28 32.19
C PHE A 286 15.33 10.61 32.85
N THR A 287 14.53 10.58 33.92
CA THR A 287 14.15 11.75 34.73
C THR A 287 14.13 11.39 36.21
N GLU A 288 14.10 12.38 37.10
CA GLU A 288 14.00 12.20 38.56
C GLU A 288 12.65 11.61 39.02
N ASN A 289 11.74 11.27 38.09
CA ASN A 289 10.39 10.81 38.38
C ASN A 289 10.29 9.28 38.30
N THR A 290 9.66 8.65 39.30
CA THR A 290 9.38 7.21 39.28
C THR A 290 8.15 6.86 38.46
N ARG A 291 7.31 7.85 38.07
CA ARG A 291 6.05 7.64 37.34
C ARG A 291 5.95 8.49 36.07
N GLY A 292 5.67 7.88 34.92
CA GLY A 292 5.66 8.58 33.63
C GLY A 292 7.05 8.98 33.13
N LYS A 293 7.16 9.40 31.86
CA LYS A 293 8.41 9.78 31.21
C LYS A 293 8.94 11.13 31.69
N ALA A 294 8.05 12.05 32.11
CA ALA A 294 8.40 13.39 32.57
C ALA A 294 7.70 13.77 33.88
N LYS A 295 8.30 14.66 34.69
CA LYS A 295 7.76 15.12 35.99
C LYS A 295 6.32 15.63 35.92
N TYR A 296 6.01 16.37 34.85
CA TYR A 296 4.70 16.98 34.62
C TYR A 296 4.08 16.48 33.31
N GLY A 297 4.25 15.18 33.04
CA GLY A 297 3.75 14.53 31.84
C GLY A 297 2.24 14.26 31.84
N TYR A 298 1.74 13.79 30.70
CA TYR A 298 0.36 13.38 30.48
C TYR A 298 -0.06 12.18 31.33
N HIS A 299 0.87 11.38 31.85
CA HIS A 299 0.55 10.28 32.78
C HIS A 299 -0.27 10.70 34.00
N LEU A 300 -0.18 11.97 34.42
CA LEU A 300 -0.97 12.58 35.50
C LEU A 300 -2.47 12.66 35.15
N TYR A 301 -2.80 12.72 33.86
CA TYR A 301 -4.13 12.96 33.32
C TYR A 301 -4.67 11.77 32.52
N PHE A 302 -3.81 10.81 32.15
CA PHE A 302 -4.14 9.70 31.27
C PHE A 302 -5.44 8.99 31.67
N ASN A 303 -5.57 8.53 32.92
CA ASN A 303 -6.77 7.81 33.39
C ASN A 303 -8.08 8.59 33.24
N GLN A 304 -8.01 9.92 33.21
CA GLN A 304 -9.17 10.78 33.02
C GLN A 304 -9.46 11.03 31.53
N TRP A 305 -8.43 11.12 30.69
CA TRP A 305 -8.54 11.73 29.36
C TRP A 305 -8.21 10.82 28.18
N TYR A 306 -7.51 9.69 28.37
CA TYR A 306 -7.00 8.88 27.25
C TYR A 306 -8.09 8.48 26.25
N GLU A 307 -9.29 8.16 26.73
CA GLU A 307 -10.38 7.74 25.83
C GLU A 307 -10.91 8.91 25.01
N THR A 308 -11.02 10.10 25.63
CA THR A 308 -11.47 11.30 24.94
C THR A 308 -10.45 11.73 23.89
N ASP A 309 -9.17 11.72 24.26
CA ASP A 309 -8.09 12.19 23.38
C ASP A 309 -7.81 11.20 22.24
N LEU A 310 -7.83 9.89 22.49
CA LEU A 310 -7.70 8.88 21.44
C LEU A 310 -8.86 8.97 20.45
N ARG A 311 -10.11 9.04 20.91
CA ARG A 311 -11.27 9.17 20.03
C ARG A 311 -11.24 10.50 19.26
N ALA A 312 -10.75 11.59 19.86
CA ALA A 312 -10.62 12.88 19.19
C ALA A 312 -9.64 12.82 18.02
N MET A 313 -8.44 12.24 18.22
CA MET A 313 -7.46 11.97 17.16
C MET A 313 -8.09 11.13 16.05
N LEU A 314 -8.64 9.96 16.38
CA LEU A 314 -9.21 9.04 15.39
C LEU A 314 -10.33 9.69 14.56
N ARG A 315 -11.25 10.42 15.20
CA ARG A 315 -12.36 11.08 14.50
C ARG A 315 -11.91 12.21 13.59
N ARG A 316 -10.88 12.96 14.01
CA ARG A 316 -10.27 14.01 13.19
C ARG A 316 -9.57 13.41 11.99
N ASP A 317 -8.79 12.34 12.19
CA ASP A 317 -7.80 11.91 11.20
C ASP A 317 -8.23 10.77 10.27
N ARG A 318 -9.27 10.00 10.63
CA ARG A 318 -9.73 8.84 9.84
C ARG A 318 -10.19 9.14 8.40
N ASN A 319 -10.39 10.39 8.04
CA ASN A 319 -10.73 10.78 6.66
C ASN A 319 -9.50 11.10 5.80
N HIS A 320 -8.31 11.22 6.39
CA HIS A 320 -7.07 11.39 5.64
C HIS A 320 -6.68 10.06 4.98
N PRO A 321 -6.56 10.00 3.63
CA PRO A 321 -6.07 8.82 2.93
C PRO A 321 -4.59 8.51 3.24
N SER A 322 -3.81 9.51 3.65
CA SER A 322 -2.42 9.30 4.11
C SER A 322 -2.37 8.43 5.35
N VAL A 323 -3.31 8.58 6.30
CA VAL A 323 -3.36 7.76 7.51
C VAL A 323 -3.72 6.33 7.13
N ILE A 324 -2.82 5.38 7.46
CA ILE A 324 -3.00 3.96 7.12
C ILE A 324 -2.96 3.04 8.33
N LEU A 325 -2.43 3.50 9.47
CA LEU A 325 -2.43 2.74 10.72
C LEU A 325 -2.27 3.66 11.94
N TYR A 326 -2.76 3.21 13.09
CA TYR A 326 -2.74 3.95 14.35
C TYR A 326 -1.77 3.35 15.38
N SER A 327 -1.16 4.19 16.22
CA SER A 327 -0.38 3.78 17.41
C SER A 327 -1.13 4.13 18.69
N ILE A 328 -1.30 3.14 19.57
CA ILE A 328 -1.83 3.36 20.92
C ILE A 328 -0.75 3.73 21.95
N GLY A 329 0.53 3.73 21.57
CA GLY A 329 1.60 3.99 22.52
C GLY A 329 3.01 3.76 21.97
N ASN A 330 3.95 4.56 22.44
CA ASN A 330 5.38 4.41 22.22
C ASN A 330 6.14 4.01 23.49
N GLU A 331 6.83 2.88 23.44
CA GLU A 331 7.71 2.36 24.49
C GLU A 331 7.05 2.28 25.87
N ILE A 332 5.76 1.94 25.94
CA ILE A 332 5.02 2.06 27.20
C ILE A 332 5.51 1.01 28.24
N PRO A 333 5.72 1.37 29.52
CA PRO A 333 6.20 0.42 30.55
C PRO A 333 5.28 -0.77 30.82
N ASP A 334 3.98 -0.62 30.55
CA ASP A 334 2.98 -1.69 30.62
C ASP A 334 3.38 -2.96 29.84
N GLN A 335 4.27 -2.83 28.85
CA GLN A 335 4.91 -3.96 28.16
C GLN A 335 5.55 -4.99 29.11
N PHE A 336 6.08 -4.59 30.27
CA PHE A 336 6.73 -5.49 31.23
C PHE A 336 5.75 -6.28 32.10
N ASN A 337 4.49 -5.84 32.18
CA ASN A 337 3.57 -6.31 33.20
C ASN A 337 2.61 -7.36 32.65
N ASN A 338 2.35 -8.40 33.46
CA ASN A 338 1.45 -9.50 33.10
C ASN A 338 -0.01 -9.06 32.84
N ASP A 339 -0.39 -7.85 33.23
CA ASP A 339 -1.71 -7.27 33.03
C ASP A 339 -1.73 -6.04 32.11
N GLY A 340 -0.57 -5.59 31.62
CA GLY A 340 -0.47 -4.43 30.71
C GLY A 340 -1.25 -4.63 29.41
N TYR A 341 -1.40 -5.88 28.95
CA TYR A 341 -2.20 -6.23 27.79
C TYR A 341 -3.68 -5.82 27.93
N LYS A 342 -4.21 -5.69 29.15
CA LYS A 342 -5.62 -5.31 29.37
C LYS A 342 -5.89 -3.88 28.92
N LEU A 343 -4.97 -2.96 29.23
CA LEU A 343 -5.09 -1.58 28.80
C LEU A 343 -4.80 -1.47 27.30
N ALA A 344 -3.80 -2.19 26.79
CA ALA A 344 -3.56 -2.28 25.34
C ALA A 344 -4.82 -2.73 24.60
N LYS A 345 -5.46 -3.82 25.05
CA LYS A 345 -6.73 -4.29 24.50
C LYS A 345 -7.80 -3.20 24.51
N LYS A 346 -7.98 -2.48 25.62
CA LYS A 346 -8.99 -1.43 25.73
C LYS A 346 -8.76 -0.30 24.71
N LEU A 347 -7.51 0.08 24.48
CA LEU A 347 -7.16 1.11 23.50
C LEU A 347 -7.36 0.61 22.06
N MET A 348 -6.98 -0.65 21.78
CA MET A 348 -7.24 -1.30 20.50
C MET A 348 -8.74 -1.38 20.19
N ASP A 349 -9.55 -1.74 21.18
CA ASP A 349 -11.02 -1.79 21.04
C ASP A 349 -11.58 -0.40 20.67
N ILE A 350 -11.06 0.69 21.27
CA ILE A 350 -11.43 2.07 20.89
C ILE A 350 -11.03 2.39 19.45
N CYS A 351 -9.84 2.00 19.01
CA CYS A 351 -9.42 2.17 17.61
C CYS A 351 -10.39 1.49 16.65
N HIS A 352 -10.72 0.21 16.89
CA HIS A 352 -11.64 -0.55 16.03
C HIS A 352 -13.09 -0.06 16.09
N GLU A 353 -13.53 0.50 17.22
CA GLU A 353 -14.84 1.14 17.35
C GLU A 353 -14.96 2.44 16.53
N GLU A 354 -13.93 3.27 16.51
CA GLU A 354 -13.95 4.55 15.78
C GLU A 354 -13.59 4.40 14.29
N ASP A 355 -12.72 3.44 13.97
CA ASP A 355 -12.30 3.11 12.61
C ASP A 355 -11.83 1.65 12.50
N SER A 356 -12.71 0.79 11.99
CA SER A 356 -12.41 -0.63 11.73
C SER A 356 -11.68 -0.87 10.40
N THR A 357 -11.45 0.17 9.59
CA THR A 357 -10.85 0.04 8.26
C THR A 357 -9.32 0.08 8.29
N ARG A 358 -8.72 0.51 9.40
CA ARG A 358 -7.27 0.64 9.57
C ARG A 358 -6.77 -0.19 10.75
N PRO A 359 -5.61 -0.85 10.60
CA PRO A 359 -4.99 -1.58 11.71
C PRO A 359 -4.44 -0.62 12.77
N ALA A 360 -4.33 -1.11 14.00
CA ALA A 360 -3.66 -0.43 15.09
C ALA A 360 -2.49 -1.26 15.67
N THR A 361 -1.52 -0.57 16.24
CA THR A 361 -0.29 -1.13 16.79
C THR A 361 0.19 -0.33 18.01
N SER A 362 1.32 -0.73 18.58
CA SER A 362 2.09 0.02 19.57
C SER A 362 3.57 -0.19 19.28
N ALA A 363 4.36 0.87 19.38
CA ALA A 363 5.80 0.83 19.19
C ALA A 363 6.47 0.26 20.46
N CYS A 364 7.01 -0.96 20.38
CA CYS A 364 7.46 -1.72 21.55
C CYS A 364 8.98 -1.95 21.56
N ASP A 365 9.68 -1.36 22.52
CA ASP A 365 11.12 -1.53 22.80
C ASP A 365 11.44 -2.71 23.71
N GLN A 366 10.45 -3.20 24.45
CA GLN A 366 10.58 -4.35 25.35
C GLN A 366 10.06 -5.63 24.70
N SER A 367 10.33 -5.78 23.39
CA SER A 367 9.72 -6.82 22.55
C SER A 367 10.06 -8.24 22.99
N PHE A 368 11.14 -8.45 23.76
CA PHE A 368 11.39 -9.75 24.37
C PHE A 368 10.25 -10.14 25.34
N VAL A 369 9.74 -9.20 26.13
CA VAL A 369 8.68 -9.46 27.10
C VAL A 369 7.30 -9.31 26.46
N SER A 370 7.05 -8.18 25.80
CA SER A 370 5.72 -7.83 25.27
C SER A 370 5.24 -8.78 24.18
N SER A 371 6.15 -9.44 23.46
CA SER A 371 5.77 -10.43 22.46
C SER A 371 5.33 -11.79 23.05
N ARG A 372 5.54 -12.01 24.36
CA ARG A 372 5.35 -13.30 25.05
C ARG A 372 4.34 -13.26 26.20
N ASN A 373 3.94 -12.07 26.67
CA ASN A 373 3.06 -11.90 27.82
C ASN A 373 1.61 -11.53 27.45
N GLY A 374 1.25 -11.63 26.16
CA GLY A 374 -0.08 -11.28 25.66
C GLY A 374 -0.25 -9.84 25.22
N PHE A 375 0.73 -8.94 25.43
CA PHE A 375 0.63 -7.53 25.05
C PHE A 375 0.57 -7.37 23.53
N MET A 376 1.57 -7.86 22.79
CA MET A 376 1.57 -7.77 21.32
C MET A 376 0.49 -8.64 20.66
N ASP A 377 -0.08 -9.60 21.39
CA ASP A 377 -1.20 -10.42 20.89
C ASP A 377 -2.51 -9.62 20.80
N GLN A 378 -2.57 -8.41 21.38
CA GLN A 378 -3.71 -7.50 21.23
C GLN A 378 -3.61 -6.62 19.98
N LEU A 379 -2.42 -6.53 19.36
CA LEU A 379 -2.16 -5.61 18.25
C LEU A 379 -2.47 -6.26 16.90
N ASP A 380 -2.96 -5.50 15.92
CA ASP A 380 -3.17 -6.00 14.56
C ASP A 380 -1.82 -6.25 13.86
N ILE A 381 -0.86 -5.37 14.14
CA ILE A 381 0.52 -5.41 13.65
C ILE A 381 1.43 -5.31 14.87
N ALA A 382 2.38 -6.22 15.01
CA ALA A 382 3.36 -6.13 16.09
C ALA A 382 4.44 -5.10 15.74
N GLY A 383 4.49 -4.02 16.52
CA GLY A 383 5.49 -2.96 16.39
C GLY A 383 6.75 -3.27 17.20
N TYR A 384 7.91 -3.11 16.59
CA TYR A 384 9.21 -3.37 17.20
C TYR A 384 10.08 -2.11 17.12
N ASN A 385 10.49 -1.60 18.28
CA ASN A 385 11.55 -0.60 18.36
C ASN A 385 12.89 -1.33 18.54
N TYR A 386 13.85 -1.01 17.68
CA TYR A 386 15.24 -1.47 17.76
C TYR A 386 15.38 -2.98 17.96
N ILE A 387 14.76 -3.76 17.07
CA ILE A 387 14.73 -5.24 17.15
C ILE A 387 16.13 -5.90 17.18
N ASP A 388 17.13 -5.21 16.65
CA ASP A 388 18.53 -5.63 16.68
C ASP A 388 19.13 -5.62 18.10
N ARG A 389 18.60 -4.84 19.04
CA ARG A 389 18.98 -4.93 20.47
C ARG A 389 18.74 -6.33 21.02
N LEU A 390 17.80 -7.09 20.44
CA LEU A 390 17.51 -8.47 20.81
C LEU A 390 18.27 -9.49 19.97
N TYR A 391 18.43 -9.24 18.66
CA TYR A 391 18.84 -10.28 17.71
C TYR A 391 19.97 -9.88 16.74
N GLY A 392 20.56 -8.70 16.92
CA GLY A 392 21.55 -8.12 16.01
C GLY A 392 21.07 -8.15 14.56
N ASP A 393 21.95 -8.58 13.67
CA ASP A 393 21.70 -8.65 12.22
C ASP A 393 20.56 -9.61 11.84
N SER A 394 20.19 -10.55 12.71
CA SER A 394 19.08 -11.48 12.44
C SER A 394 17.71 -10.81 12.54
N THR A 395 17.64 -9.60 13.12
CA THR A 395 16.44 -8.76 13.22
C THR A 395 15.17 -9.55 13.54
N TYR A 396 14.23 -9.66 12.60
CA TYR A 396 12.90 -10.23 12.79
C TYR A 396 12.86 -11.77 12.69
N VAL A 397 13.90 -12.42 12.16
CA VAL A 397 13.90 -13.86 11.86
C VAL A 397 13.63 -14.73 13.11
N PRO A 398 14.25 -14.48 14.28
CA PRO A 398 13.98 -15.27 15.48
C PRO A 398 12.53 -15.13 15.97
N GLU A 399 11.94 -13.94 15.92
CA GLU A 399 10.53 -13.75 16.31
C GLU A 399 9.58 -14.38 15.30
N ARG A 400 9.87 -14.32 13.98
CA ARG A 400 9.06 -14.99 12.94
C ARG A 400 8.97 -16.50 13.15
N ARG A 401 10.05 -17.14 13.61
CA ARG A 401 10.04 -18.58 13.93
C ARG A 401 9.09 -18.91 15.07
N ARG A 402 8.95 -17.99 16.03
CA ARG A 402 8.08 -18.15 17.19
C ARG A 402 6.63 -17.77 16.90
N PHE A 403 6.42 -16.72 16.10
CA PHE A 403 5.12 -16.15 15.79
C PHE A 403 4.87 -16.18 14.28
N PRO A 404 4.57 -17.36 13.71
CA PRO A 404 4.61 -17.52 12.27
C PRO A 404 3.49 -16.81 11.49
N ASN A 405 2.43 -16.37 12.17
CA ASN A 405 1.30 -15.69 11.53
C ASN A 405 1.25 -14.20 11.88
N ARG A 406 2.25 -13.69 12.59
CA ARG A 406 2.28 -12.29 13.03
C ARG A 406 2.77 -11.40 11.88
N VAL A 407 2.19 -10.21 11.78
CA VAL A 407 2.67 -9.13 10.91
C VAL A 407 3.62 -8.26 11.71
N PHE A 408 4.78 -7.94 11.15
CA PHE A 408 5.87 -7.23 11.84
C PHE A 408 6.06 -5.84 11.24
N LEU A 409 6.30 -4.85 12.09
CA LEU A 409 6.66 -3.51 11.67
C LEU A 409 7.84 -3.00 12.52
N GLY A 410 8.89 -2.50 11.87
CA GLY A 410 9.92 -1.70 12.54
C GLY A 410 9.32 -0.34 12.84
N THR A 411 8.85 -0.11 14.05
CA THR A 411 8.17 1.13 14.44
C THR A 411 9.15 2.24 14.81
N GLU A 412 10.38 1.86 15.16
CA GLU A 412 11.50 2.76 15.39
C GLU A 412 12.81 2.00 15.19
N THR A 413 13.69 2.48 14.32
CA THR A 413 14.97 1.83 14.02
C THR A 413 16.12 2.81 13.88
N GLY A 414 17.34 2.31 13.99
CA GLY A 414 18.54 3.07 13.70
C GLY A 414 18.80 3.22 12.19
N HIS A 415 19.93 3.82 11.85
CA HIS A 415 20.30 4.18 10.48
C HIS A 415 21.11 3.08 9.77
N GLN A 416 21.29 1.93 10.44
CA GLN A 416 22.16 0.85 9.97
C GLN A 416 21.47 0.00 8.89
N LEU A 417 22.27 -0.45 7.91
CA LEU A 417 21.80 -1.21 6.77
C LEU A 417 21.04 -2.51 7.15
N HIS A 418 21.41 -3.16 8.26
CA HIS A 418 20.78 -4.42 8.67
C HIS A 418 19.28 -4.29 8.96
N TYR A 419 18.80 -3.12 9.39
CA TYR A 419 17.36 -2.90 9.56
C TYR A 419 16.61 -2.97 8.22
N TRP A 420 17.12 -2.24 7.22
CA TRP A 420 16.53 -2.27 5.88
C TRP A 420 16.63 -3.65 5.23
N LEU A 421 17.74 -4.37 5.41
CA LEU A 421 17.85 -5.76 4.95
C LEU A 421 16.81 -6.66 5.63
N GLY A 422 16.61 -6.47 6.94
CA GLY A 422 15.57 -7.15 7.71
C GLY A 422 14.15 -6.92 7.17
N VAL A 423 13.87 -5.75 6.60
CA VAL A 423 12.56 -5.41 6.01
C VAL A 423 12.44 -5.86 4.55
N ARG A 424 13.46 -5.56 3.73
CA ARG A 424 13.51 -5.87 2.30
C ARG A 424 13.46 -7.38 2.06
N ASP A 425 14.20 -8.15 2.86
CA ASP A 425 14.38 -9.59 2.61
C ASP A 425 13.27 -10.46 3.23
N ASN A 426 12.32 -9.85 3.96
CA ASN A 426 11.28 -10.55 4.68
C ASN A 426 9.89 -9.96 4.41
N ASP A 427 9.05 -10.70 3.68
CA ASP A 427 7.72 -10.23 3.26
C ASP A 427 6.76 -9.98 4.44
N TYR A 428 6.95 -10.70 5.55
CA TYR A 428 6.17 -10.56 6.78
C TYR A 428 6.51 -9.31 7.60
N VAL A 429 7.53 -8.55 7.20
CA VAL A 429 7.90 -7.26 7.79
C VAL A 429 7.43 -6.14 6.86
N ILE A 430 6.36 -5.44 7.22
CA ILE A 430 5.66 -4.54 6.28
C ILE A 430 6.39 -3.22 6.04
N GLY A 431 7.35 -2.87 6.89
CA GLY A 431 8.10 -1.63 6.75
C GLY A 431 8.95 -1.31 7.95
N ASP A 432 9.54 -0.13 7.90
CA ASP A 432 10.47 0.40 8.87
C ASP A 432 10.29 1.91 9.05
N PHE A 433 10.63 2.44 10.23
CA PHE A 433 10.58 3.86 10.55
C PHE A 433 11.88 4.28 11.24
N ILE A 434 12.77 4.94 10.49
CA ILE A 434 14.09 5.38 10.98
C ILE A 434 13.91 6.50 12.01
N TRP A 435 14.69 6.46 13.09
CA TRP A 435 14.80 7.53 14.07
C TRP A 435 16.03 8.42 13.80
N THR A 436 15.93 9.62 13.20
CA THR A 436 14.75 10.34 12.69
C THR A 436 14.95 10.71 11.23
#